data_AF-A0A517YXT2-F1
#
_entry.id   AF-A0A517YXT2-F1
#
_cell.length_a   1.000
_cell.length_b   1.000
_cell.length_c   1.000
_cell.angle_alpha   90.00
_cell.angle_beta   90.00
_cell.angle_gamma   90.00
#
_symmetry.space_group_name_H-M   'P 1'
#
loop_
_entity.id
_entity.type
_entity.pdbx_description
1 polymer ?
#
loop_
_entity_poly.entity_id
_entity_poly.type
_entity_poly.pdbx_seq_one_letter_code
_entity_poly.pdbx_strand_id
1 'polypeptide(L)'
;MSKEQRERRLFKRARDRRIAQHCLLAVVCFGGGWWLWEMSWEVKYVAMVLGLVGVGFGVAAFWKWVSDVGEDEALRRWVDGPGVCGKCGYDVRACEDGRCSECGWVWPKGEVRLMREDVWDWRMGWRIDYLECEGKWLRVMLGVWLLLTVVMGVCGGLLLGRPFDLVGFATLFVLLATVTPWMNTGLNVVRIWQYMRRSEAGERELGGSCREREM
;
A
#
# COMPACT_ATOMS: atom_id res chain seq x y z
N MET A 1 -5.66 -20.62 25.58
CA MET A 1 -5.93 -19.58 24.56
C MET A 1 -6.44 -20.28 23.32
N SER A 2 -7.66 -19.96 22.85
CA SER A 2 -8.23 -20.67 21.69
C SER A 2 -7.44 -20.35 20.42
N LYS A 3 -7.49 -21.25 19.42
CA LYS A 3 -6.88 -21.04 18.09
C LYS A 3 -7.37 -19.72 17.47
N GLU A 4 -8.64 -19.43 17.64
CA GLU A 4 -9.30 -18.19 17.21
C GLU A 4 -8.73 -16.93 17.87
N GLN A 5 -8.51 -16.95 19.19
CA GLN A 5 -7.87 -15.83 19.91
C GLN A 5 -6.42 -15.61 19.41
N ARG A 6 -5.72 -16.67 19.01
CA ARG A 6 -4.37 -16.57 18.45
C ARG A 6 -4.39 -15.88 17.08
N GLU A 7 -5.33 -16.25 16.22
CA GLU A 7 -5.47 -15.68 14.87
C GLU A 7 -5.91 -14.21 14.90
N ARG A 8 -6.91 -13.85 15.73
CA ARG A 8 -7.29 -12.43 15.95
C ARG A 8 -6.09 -11.59 16.42
N ARG A 9 -5.24 -12.12 17.32
CA ARG A 9 -4.03 -11.44 17.78
C ARG A 9 -2.99 -11.29 16.67
N LEU A 10 -2.79 -12.30 15.83
CA LEU A 10 -1.87 -12.23 14.69
C LEU A 10 -2.34 -11.18 13.68
N PHE A 11 -3.64 -11.12 13.40
CA PHE A 11 -4.25 -10.14 12.51
C PHE A 11 -4.06 -8.71 13.01
N LYS A 12 -4.42 -8.45 14.27
CA LYS A 12 -4.23 -7.15 14.91
C LYS A 12 -2.77 -6.72 14.84
N ARG A 13 -1.82 -7.62 15.14
CA ARG A 13 -0.38 -7.35 15.04
C ARG A 13 0.09 -6.99 13.63
N ALA A 14 -0.45 -7.62 12.59
CA ALA A 14 -0.06 -7.31 11.21
C ALA A 14 -0.55 -5.93 10.76
N ARG A 15 -1.79 -5.55 11.12
CA ARG A 15 -2.33 -4.19 10.91
C ARG A 15 -1.51 -3.17 11.70
N ASP A 16 -1.29 -3.42 12.98
CA ASP A 16 -0.54 -2.55 13.88
C ASP A 16 0.90 -2.35 13.39
N ARG A 17 1.56 -3.39 12.88
CA ARG A 17 2.91 -3.28 12.26
C ARG A 17 2.91 -2.36 11.06
N ARG A 18 1.93 -2.47 10.16
CA ARG A 18 1.84 -1.60 8.97
C ARG A 18 1.56 -0.15 9.37
N ILE A 19 0.67 0.09 10.33
CA ILE A 19 0.43 1.44 10.87
C ILE A 19 1.71 1.98 11.53
N ALA A 20 2.36 1.18 12.37
CA ALA A 20 3.61 1.56 13.03
C ALA A 20 4.73 1.91 12.04
N GLN A 21 4.84 1.19 10.91
CA GLN A 21 5.78 1.54 9.84
C GLN A 21 5.50 2.93 9.24
N HIS A 22 4.23 3.28 9.01
CA HIS A 22 3.87 4.60 8.47
C HIS A 22 4.09 5.70 9.51
N CYS A 23 3.76 5.45 10.78
CA CYS A 23 4.05 6.37 11.88
C CYS A 23 5.56 6.60 12.03
N LEU A 24 6.37 5.53 11.95
CA LEU A 24 7.83 5.63 12.02
C LEU A 24 8.38 6.48 10.87
N LEU A 25 7.94 6.23 9.63
CA LEU A 25 8.32 7.04 8.48
C LEU A 25 7.92 8.51 8.65
N ALA A 26 6.71 8.78 9.15
CA ALA A 26 6.25 10.13 9.44
C ALA A 26 7.17 10.83 10.45
N VAL A 27 7.50 10.16 11.58
CA VAL A 27 8.39 10.69 12.62
C VAL A 27 9.81 10.92 12.09
N VAL A 28 10.36 9.99 11.32
CA VAL A 28 11.70 10.12 10.73
C VAL A 28 11.75 11.30 9.75
N CYS A 29 10.75 11.43 8.87
CA CYS A 29 10.67 12.54 7.92
C CYS A 29 10.48 13.89 8.63
N PHE A 30 9.59 13.96 9.63
CA PHE A 30 9.39 15.19 10.42
C PHE A 30 10.62 15.55 11.25
N GLY A 31 11.19 14.59 11.96
CA GLY A 31 12.38 14.81 12.79
C GLY A 31 13.59 15.21 11.95
N GLY A 32 13.80 14.54 10.81
CA GLY A 32 14.84 14.90 9.85
C GLY A 32 14.60 16.28 9.23
N GLY A 33 13.36 16.60 8.86
CA GLY A 33 13.00 17.92 8.37
C GLY A 33 13.23 19.02 9.42
N TRP A 34 12.79 18.80 10.66
CA TRP A 34 13.01 19.71 11.78
C TRP A 34 14.49 19.94 12.04
N TRP A 35 15.31 18.88 12.05
CA TRP A 35 16.75 18.99 12.23
C TRP A 35 17.44 19.80 11.11
N LEU A 36 17.02 19.60 9.85
CA LEU A 36 17.53 20.38 8.71
C LEU A 36 17.04 21.84 8.70
N TRP A 37 15.96 22.16 9.42
CA TRP A 37 15.43 23.53 9.48
C TRP A 37 16.39 24.50 10.19
N GLU A 38 17.16 24.00 11.16
CA GLU A 38 18.17 24.77 11.91
C GLU A 38 19.47 24.98 11.11
N MET A 39 19.61 24.36 9.94
CA MET A 39 20.79 24.48 9.09
C MET A 39 20.70 25.74 8.20
N SER A 40 21.64 25.88 7.27
CA SER A 40 21.72 27.02 6.36
C SER A 40 20.45 27.17 5.50
N TRP A 41 20.23 28.37 4.95
CA TRP A 41 18.99 28.69 4.25
C TRP A 41 18.75 27.81 3.01
N GLU A 42 19.82 27.31 2.39
CA GLU A 42 19.78 26.40 1.24
C GLU A 42 19.14 25.06 1.60
N VAL A 43 19.30 24.58 2.84
CA VAL A 43 18.79 23.28 3.29
C VAL A 43 17.35 23.34 3.79
N LYS A 44 16.82 24.55 4.05
CA LYS A 44 15.45 24.74 4.53
C LYS A 44 14.38 24.26 3.56
N TYR A 45 14.68 24.26 2.26
CA TYR A 45 13.80 23.67 1.25
C TYR A 45 13.67 22.16 1.41
N VAL A 46 14.79 21.47 1.65
CA VAL A 46 14.81 20.03 1.90
C VAL A 46 14.06 19.70 3.18
N ALA A 47 14.24 20.54 4.22
CA ALA A 47 13.49 20.45 5.47
C ALA A 47 11.96 20.55 5.24
N MET A 48 11.51 21.52 4.44
CA MET A 48 10.09 21.68 4.07
C MET A 48 9.53 20.46 3.33
N VAL A 49 10.27 19.95 2.33
CA VAL A 49 9.84 18.75 1.58
C VAL A 49 9.72 17.54 2.50
N LEU A 50 10.71 17.31 3.36
CA LEU A 50 10.67 16.21 4.33
C LEU A 50 9.51 16.35 5.32
N GLY A 51 9.24 17.57 5.81
CA GLY A 51 8.08 17.85 6.66
C GLY A 51 6.76 17.49 5.96
N LEU A 52 6.59 17.91 4.71
CA LEU A 52 5.39 17.62 3.92
C LEU A 52 5.21 16.12 3.62
N VAL A 53 6.31 15.42 3.28
CA VAL A 53 6.31 13.95 3.14
C VAL A 53 5.93 13.28 4.47
N GLY A 54 6.45 13.79 5.58
CA GLY A 54 6.09 13.33 6.93
C GLY A 54 4.60 13.47 7.23
N VAL A 55 4.00 14.62 6.88
CA VAL A 55 2.53 14.83 6.97
C VAL A 55 1.78 13.79 6.14
N GLY A 56 2.20 13.55 4.90
CA GLY A 56 1.57 12.56 4.02
C GLY A 56 1.55 11.15 4.64
N PHE A 57 2.67 10.70 5.22
CA PHE A 57 2.72 9.43 5.93
C PHE A 57 1.86 9.42 7.19
N GLY A 58 1.80 10.53 7.94
CA GLY A 58 0.95 10.68 9.11
C GLY A 58 -0.54 10.57 8.76
N VAL A 59 -0.99 11.26 7.71
CA VAL A 59 -2.37 11.19 7.20
C VAL A 59 -2.69 9.78 6.71
N ALA A 60 -1.79 9.13 5.98
CA ALA A 60 -1.98 7.76 5.54
C ALA A 60 -2.07 6.75 6.70
N ALA A 61 -1.26 6.94 7.76
CA ALA A 61 -1.33 6.14 8.98
C ALA A 61 -2.66 6.34 9.71
N PHE A 62 -3.10 7.59 9.85
CA PHE A 62 -4.38 7.94 10.45
C PHE A 62 -5.55 7.35 9.68
N TRP A 63 -5.57 7.52 8.35
CA TRP A 63 -6.60 6.92 7.50
C TRP A 63 -6.63 5.40 7.64
N LYS A 64 -5.49 4.70 7.65
CA LYS A 64 -5.44 3.25 7.87
C LYS A 64 -5.87 2.84 9.28
N TRP A 65 -5.67 3.71 10.26
CA TRP A 65 -6.11 3.47 11.63
C TRP A 65 -7.63 3.58 11.76
N VAL A 66 -8.23 4.57 11.09
CA VAL A 66 -9.67 4.85 11.16
C VAL A 66 -10.48 4.07 10.13
N SER A 67 -9.92 3.73 8.96
CA SER A 67 -10.62 3.00 7.91
C SER A 67 -10.89 1.57 8.32
N ASP A 68 -12.14 1.14 8.16
CA ASP A 68 -12.49 -0.27 8.16
C ASP A 68 -11.88 -0.99 6.95
N VAL A 69 -11.71 -2.29 7.09
CA VAL A 69 -11.27 -3.16 6.00
C VAL A 69 -12.29 -3.06 4.86
N GLY A 70 -11.88 -2.51 3.72
CA GLY A 70 -12.71 -2.41 2.53
C GLY A 70 -13.08 -3.79 1.97
N GLU A 71 -14.17 -3.86 1.21
CA GLU A 71 -14.68 -5.14 0.69
C GLU A 71 -13.67 -5.88 -0.18
N ASP A 72 -12.92 -5.17 -1.02
CA ASP A 72 -11.89 -5.79 -1.88
C ASP A 72 -10.77 -6.45 -1.06
N GLU A 73 -10.36 -5.81 0.04
CA GLU A 73 -9.33 -6.35 0.91
C GLU A 73 -9.88 -7.51 1.76
N ALA A 74 -11.16 -7.46 2.14
CA ALA A 74 -11.83 -8.59 2.76
C ALA A 74 -11.93 -9.77 1.78
N LEU A 75 -12.31 -9.53 0.52
CA LEU A 75 -12.42 -10.57 -0.50
C LEU A 75 -11.09 -11.27 -0.74
N ARG A 76 -9.99 -10.53 -0.88
CA ARG A 76 -8.65 -11.11 -1.06
C ARG A 76 -8.27 -12.00 0.11
N ARG A 77 -8.49 -11.52 1.33
CA ARG A 77 -8.19 -12.28 2.54
C ARG A 77 -9.03 -13.55 2.65
N TRP A 78 -10.27 -13.52 2.18
CA TRP A 78 -11.11 -14.71 2.10
C TRP A 78 -10.55 -15.75 1.14
N VAL A 79 -10.04 -15.33 -0.02
CA VAL A 79 -9.44 -16.27 -0.98
C VAL A 79 -8.09 -16.79 -0.52
N ASP A 80 -7.27 -15.96 0.13
CA ASP A 80 -6.00 -16.39 0.73
C ASP A 80 -6.21 -17.37 1.91
N GLY A 81 -7.37 -17.32 2.55
CA GLY A 81 -7.71 -18.14 3.73
C GLY A 81 -9.18 -18.51 3.79
N PRO A 82 -9.66 -19.44 2.93
CA PRO A 82 -11.05 -19.84 2.92
C PRO A 82 -11.42 -20.50 4.25
N GLY A 83 -12.49 -20.00 4.87
CA GLY A 83 -12.95 -20.40 6.20
C GLY A 83 -12.73 -19.35 7.30
N VAL A 84 -12.06 -18.23 7.04
CA VAL A 84 -12.04 -17.08 7.95
C VAL A 84 -12.58 -15.83 7.26
N CYS A 85 -13.47 -15.10 7.93
CA CYS A 85 -14.04 -13.85 7.45
C CYS A 85 -12.92 -12.89 7.02
N GLY A 86 -12.92 -12.45 5.77
CA GLY A 86 -11.89 -11.54 5.26
C GLY A 86 -11.91 -10.14 5.91
N LYS A 87 -13.06 -9.72 6.44
CA LYS A 87 -13.24 -8.40 7.06
C LYS A 87 -12.73 -8.37 8.50
N CYS A 88 -13.13 -9.33 9.34
CA CYS A 88 -12.81 -9.35 10.77
C CYS A 88 -11.91 -10.50 11.24
N GLY A 89 -11.65 -11.50 10.38
CA GLY A 89 -10.83 -12.68 10.70
C GLY A 89 -11.53 -13.76 11.54
N TYR A 90 -12.85 -13.69 11.72
CA TYR A 90 -13.63 -14.69 12.45
C TYR A 90 -13.70 -16.02 11.70
N ASP A 91 -13.64 -17.15 12.39
CA ASP A 91 -13.86 -18.47 11.76
C ASP A 91 -15.32 -18.60 11.35
N VAL A 92 -15.56 -18.73 10.05
CA VAL A 92 -16.90 -18.79 9.46
C VAL A 92 -17.22 -20.18 8.92
N ARG A 93 -16.39 -21.20 9.18
CA ARG A 93 -16.66 -22.58 8.74
C ARG A 93 -17.93 -23.16 9.36
N ALA A 94 -18.30 -22.68 10.56
CA ALA A 94 -19.52 -23.08 11.25
C ALA A 94 -20.75 -22.24 10.83
N CYS A 95 -20.58 -21.24 9.97
CA CYS A 95 -21.65 -20.35 9.53
C CYS A 95 -22.18 -20.80 8.15
N GLU A 96 -23.32 -21.48 8.12
CA GLU A 96 -23.93 -22.00 6.89
C GLU A 96 -24.66 -20.93 6.05
N ASP A 97 -25.02 -19.82 6.68
CA ASP A 97 -25.81 -18.73 6.09
C ASP A 97 -25.05 -17.93 5.03
N GLY A 98 -23.71 -18.00 5.02
CA GLY A 98 -22.87 -17.20 4.13
C GLY A 98 -22.58 -15.80 4.68
N ARG A 99 -22.84 -15.57 5.97
CA ARG A 99 -22.67 -14.27 6.62
C ARG A 99 -21.86 -14.41 7.91
N CYS A 100 -20.98 -13.44 8.16
CA CYS A 100 -20.19 -13.45 9.37
C CYS A 100 -21.05 -13.01 10.56
N SER A 101 -21.18 -13.85 11.58
CA SER A 101 -21.95 -13.54 12.79
C SER A 101 -21.39 -12.36 13.59
N GLU A 102 -20.08 -12.09 13.50
CA GLU A 102 -19.43 -11.01 14.25
C GLU A 102 -19.57 -9.64 13.58
N CYS A 103 -19.36 -9.56 12.26
CA CYS A 103 -19.26 -8.28 11.54
C CYS A 103 -20.28 -8.11 10.42
N GLY A 104 -21.14 -9.11 10.18
CA GLY A 104 -22.17 -9.08 9.16
C GLY A 104 -21.67 -9.16 7.73
N TRP A 105 -20.36 -9.32 7.49
CA TRP A 105 -19.81 -9.43 6.14
C TRP A 105 -20.32 -10.70 5.44
N VAL A 106 -20.87 -10.52 4.24
CA VAL A 106 -21.39 -11.62 3.41
C VAL A 106 -20.31 -12.01 2.43
N TRP A 107 -19.83 -13.26 2.49
CA TRP A 107 -18.84 -13.74 1.53
C TRP A 107 -19.51 -14.28 0.26
N PRO A 108 -18.87 -14.17 -0.90
CA PRO A 108 -19.39 -14.72 -2.14
C PRO A 108 -19.54 -16.24 -2.06
N LYS A 109 -20.67 -16.76 -2.54
CA LYS A 109 -20.91 -18.21 -2.73
C LYS A 109 -20.55 -18.56 -4.18
N GLY A 110 -19.47 -19.33 -4.36
CA GLY A 110 -19.00 -19.78 -5.69
C GLY A 110 -17.47 -19.71 -5.82
N GLU A 111 -16.95 -20.21 -6.95
CA GLU A 111 -15.54 -19.98 -7.31
C GLU A 111 -15.32 -18.48 -7.49
N VAL A 112 -14.66 -17.86 -6.51
CA VAL A 112 -14.14 -16.51 -6.66
C VAL A 112 -12.94 -16.62 -7.59
N ARG A 113 -13.16 -16.45 -8.90
CA ARG A 113 -12.07 -16.27 -9.86
C ARG A 113 -11.35 -14.96 -9.54
N LEU A 114 -10.33 -15.01 -8.70
CA LEU A 114 -9.33 -13.95 -8.61
C LEU A 114 -8.38 -14.04 -9.81
N MET A 115 -8.90 -13.73 -11.01
CA MET A 115 -8.15 -13.63 -12.26
C MET A 115 -7.40 -14.89 -12.75
N ARG A 116 -7.16 -14.96 -14.07
CA ARG A 116 -6.49 -16.08 -14.75
C ARG A 116 -4.97 -15.99 -14.59
N GLU A 117 -4.34 -17.14 -14.39
CA GLU A 117 -2.90 -17.35 -14.50
C GLU A 117 -2.49 -17.38 -15.98
N ASP A 118 -2.32 -16.22 -16.62
CA ASP A 118 -1.58 -16.20 -17.87
C ASP A 118 -0.74 -14.92 -17.97
N VAL A 119 0.58 -15.12 -17.82
CA VAL A 119 1.58 -14.04 -17.74
C VAL A 119 1.64 -13.22 -19.04
N TRP A 120 1.12 -13.75 -20.15
CA TRP A 120 1.19 -13.12 -21.47
C TRP A 120 0.00 -12.19 -21.80
N ASP A 121 -1.09 -12.24 -21.04
CA ASP A 121 -2.32 -11.47 -21.30
C ASP A 121 -2.30 -10.00 -20.79
N TRP A 122 -1.18 -9.53 -20.21
CA TRP A 122 -1.03 -8.17 -19.64
C TRP A 122 -1.29 -7.02 -20.63
N ARG A 123 -1.25 -7.30 -21.94
CA ARG A 123 -1.40 -6.34 -23.04
C ARG A 123 -2.86 -6.07 -23.40
N MET A 124 -3.76 -6.99 -23.06
CA MET A 124 -5.17 -7.00 -23.50
C MET A 124 -6.14 -6.46 -22.44
N GLY A 125 -5.65 -5.63 -21.52
CA GLY A 125 -6.50 -4.99 -20.51
C GLY A 125 -6.72 -5.85 -19.26
N TRP A 126 -5.64 -6.37 -18.68
CA TRP A 126 -5.67 -6.87 -17.32
C TRP A 126 -6.15 -5.76 -16.35
N ARG A 127 -7.30 -5.98 -15.72
CA ARG A 127 -7.71 -5.32 -14.46
C ARG A 127 -7.13 -6.07 -13.26
N ILE A 128 -5.84 -5.91 -12.98
CA ILE A 128 -5.33 -6.38 -11.68
C ILE A 128 -5.97 -5.49 -10.62
N ASP A 129 -6.98 -5.98 -9.89
CA ASP A 129 -7.64 -5.17 -8.87
C ASP A 129 -6.66 -4.70 -7.77
N TYR A 130 -5.51 -5.39 -7.59
CA TYR A 130 -4.43 -4.91 -6.71
C TYR A 130 -3.69 -3.69 -7.28
N LEU A 131 -3.64 -3.54 -8.61
CA LEU A 131 -3.08 -2.38 -9.31
C LEU A 131 -4.11 -1.26 -9.54
N GLU A 132 -5.43 -1.49 -9.45
CA GLU A 132 -6.41 -0.39 -9.51
C GLU A 132 -6.29 0.56 -8.29
N CYS A 133 -5.94 0.01 -7.12
CA CYS A 133 -5.53 0.82 -5.98
C CYS A 133 -4.32 1.70 -6.36
N GLU A 134 -3.43 1.21 -7.23
CA GLU A 134 -2.26 1.95 -7.73
C GLU A 134 -2.60 2.99 -8.79
N GLY A 135 -3.60 2.79 -9.65
CA GLY A 135 -4.07 3.85 -10.55
C GLY A 135 -4.71 5.03 -9.81
N LYS A 136 -5.40 4.75 -8.69
CA LYS A 136 -5.89 5.79 -7.77
C LYS A 136 -4.74 6.38 -6.96
N TRP A 137 -3.82 5.57 -6.43
CA TRP A 137 -2.65 6.04 -5.68
C TRP A 137 -1.69 6.84 -6.53
N LEU A 138 -1.46 6.48 -7.79
CA LEU A 138 -0.64 7.22 -8.74
C LEU A 138 -1.29 8.57 -9.02
N ARG A 139 -2.61 8.63 -9.25
CA ARG A 139 -3.33 9.90 -9.41
C ARG A 139 -3.30 10.76 -8.16
N VAL A 140 -3.46 10.16 -6.98
CA VAL A 140 -3.37 10.86 -5.68
C VAL A 140 -1.94 11.34 -5.44
N MET A 141 -0.93 10.51 -5.69
CA MET A 141 0.49 10.88 -5.59
C MET A 141 0.80 11.98 -6.59
N LEU A 142 0.36 11.88 -7.84
CA LEU A 142 0.56 12.91 -8.86
C LEU A 142 -0.10 14.23 -8.44
N GLY A 143 -1.32 14.17 -7.88
CA GLY A 143 -2.02 15.34 -7.31
C GLY A 143 -1.29 15.95 -6.12
N VAL A 144 -0.82 15.12 -5.18
CA VAL A 144 0.00 15.56 -4.03
C VAL A 144 1.31 16.16 -4.52
N TRP A 145 1.97 15.55 -5.51
CA TRP A 145 3.21 16.07 -6.11
C TRP A 145 2.99 17.41 -6.79
N LEU A 146 1.92 17.55 -7.57
CA LEU A 146 1.56 18.80 -8.23
C LEU A 146 1.26 19.89 -7.19
N LEU A 147 0.55 19.53 -6.12
CA LEU A 147 0.28 20.43 -4.99
C LEU A 147 1.57 20.85 -4.27
N LEU A 148 2.44 19.91 -3.92
CA LEU A 148 3.73 20.18 -3.27
C LEU A 148 4.59 21.09 -4.13
N THR A 149 4.60 20.84 -5.43
CA THR A 149 5.31 21.63 -6.43
C THR A 149 4.78 23.07 -6.45
N VAL A 150 3.46 23.26 -6.52
CA VAL A 150 2.83 24.59 -6.45
C VAL A 150 3.15 25.29 -5.12
N VAL A 151 3.00 24.59 -3.98
CA VAL A 151 3.27 25.15 -2.65
C VAL A 151 4.74 25.57 -2.53
N MET A 152 5.68 24.72 -2.92
CA MET A 152 7.12 25.03 -2.90
C MET A 152 7.46 26.23 -3.77
N GLY A 153 6.84 26.33 -4.96
CA GLY A 153 7.01 27.48 -5.85
C GLY A 153 6.47 28.77 -5.24
N VAL A 154 5.23 28.75 -4.73
CA VAL A 154 4.58 29.93 -4.12
C VAL A 154 5.32 30.36 -2.85
N CYS A 155 5.65 29.42 -1.95
CA CYS A 155 6.41 29.71 -0.73
C CYS A 155 7.81 30.20 -1.05
N GLY A 156 8.50 29.61 -2.03
CA GLY A 156 9.82 30.05 -2.46
C GLY A 156 9.81 31.49 -2.99
N GLY A 157 8.82 31.82 -3.83
CA GLY A 157 8.66 33.18 -4.37
C GLY A 157 8.28 34.22 -3.29
N LEU A 158 7.38 33.87 -2.38
CA LEU A 158 6.91 34.78 -1.33
C LEU A 158 7.93 34.98 -0.20
N LEU A 159 8.61 33.92 0.25
CA LEU A 159 9.49 33.99 1.43
C LEU A 159 10.87 34.56 1.14
N LEU A 160 11.36 34.43 -0.09
CA LEU A 160 12.75 34.80 -0.41
C LEU A 160 12.85 36.09 -1.22
N GLY A 161 11.72 36.68 -1.61
CA GLY A 161 11.67 37.93 -2.39
C GLY A 161 12.41 37.84 -3.72
N ARG A 162 12.81 36.63 -4.15
CA ARG A 162 13.46 36.39 -5.42
C ARG A 162 12.40 35.95 -6.43
N PRO A 163 12.34 36.59 -7.62
CA PRO A 163 11.49 36.11 -8.68
C PRO A 163 11.88 34.65 -8.95
N PHE A 164 10.85 33.80 -8.99
CA PHE A 164 10.88 32.38 -9.30
C PHE A 164 12.11 31.97 -10.12
N ASP A 165 13.08 31.26 -9.52
CA ASP A 165 14.12 30.61 -10.29
C ASP A 165 13.51 29.40 -10.99
N LEU A 166 12.91 29.69 -12.14
CA LEU A 166 12.23 28.73 -13.01
C LEU A 166 13.14 27.56 -13.36
N VAL A 167 14.46 27.79 -13.43
CA VAL A 167 15.44 26.76 -13.77
C VAL A 167 15.62 25.77 -12.62
N GLY A 168 15.77 26.26 -11.39
CA GLY A 168 15.86 25.40 -10.20
C GLY A 168 14.59 24.55 -9.99
N PHE A 169 13.43 25.17 -10.20
CA PHE A 169 12.14 24.50 -10.14
C PHE A 169 11.95 23.44 -11.23
N ALA A 170 12.24 23.78 -12.48
CA ALA A 170 12.16 22.84 -13.60
C ALA A 170 13.10 21.65 -13.40
N THR A 171 14.30 21.89 -12.87
CA THR A 171 15.29 20.85 -12.58
C THR A 171 14.79 19.88 -11.51
N LEU A 172 14.24 20.39 -10.40
CA LEU A 172 13.67 19.56 -9.34
C LEU A 172 12.47 18.76 -9.84
N PHE A 173 11.58 19.39 -10.62
CA PHE A 173 10.41 18.73 -11.19
C PHE A 173 10.81 17.60 -12.13
N VAL A 174 11.78 17.83 -13.03
CA VAL A 174 12.27 16.80 -13.97
C VAL A 174 12.95 15.66 -13.23
N LEU A 175 13.76 15.94 -12.21
CA LEU A 175 14.39 14.90 -11.37
C LEU A 175 13.33 14.04 -10.67
N LEU A 176 12.31 14.65 -10.07
CA LEU A 176 11.26 13.90 -9.37
C LEU A 176 10.36 13.14 -10.35
N ALA A 177 9.98 13.77 -11.46
CA ALA A 177 9.16 13.15 -12.50
C ALA A 177 9.87 11.97 -13.18
N THR A 178 11.21 11.98 -13.23
CA THR A 178 11.98 10.86 -13.78
C THR A 178 12.23 9.79 -12.73
N VAL A 179 12.64 10.13 -11.51
CA VAL A 179 12.98 9.15 -10.46
C VAL A 179 11.75 8.37 -9.97
N THR A 180 10.60 9.03 -9.84
CA THR A 180 9.40 8.40 -9.26
C THR A 180 8.90 7.20 -10.08
N PRO A 181 8.76 7.28 -11.42
CA PRO A 181 8.47 6.13 -12.26
C PRO A 181 9.48 4.99 -12.11
N TRP A 182 10.79 5.29 -12.05
CA TRP A 182 11.82 4.26 -11.90
C TRP A 182 11.72 3.52 -10.56
N MET A 183 11.49 4.25 -9.46
CA MET A 183 11.24 3.64 -8.15
C MET A 183 9.99 2.77 -8.16
N ASN A 184 8.92 3.22 -8.81
CA ASN A 184 7.69 2.44 -8.94
C ASN A 184 7.90 1.16 -9.75
N THR A 185 8.62 1.25 -10.87
CA THR A 185 8.99 0.08 -11.69
C THR A 185 9.83 -0.91 -10.89
N GLY A 186 10.85 -0.44 -10.15
CA GLY A 186 11.68 -1.29 -9.30
C GLY A 186 10.88 -2.03 -8.23
N LEU A 187 9.96 -1.34 -7.54
CA LEU A 187 9.07 -1.95 -6.55
C LEU A 187 8.14 -2.99 -7.17
N ASN A 188 7.63 -2.73 -8.38
CA ASN A 188 6.76 -3.66 -9.10
C ASN A 188 7.51 -4.91 -9.56
N VAL A 189 8.76 -4.80 -10.02
CA VAL A 189 9.61 -5.94 -10.34
C VAL A 189 9.82 -6.84 -9.11
N VAL A 190 10.17 -6.25 -7.96
CA VAL A 190 10.37 -7.00 -6.71
C VAL A 190 9.09 -7.72 -6.27
N ARG A 191 7.92 -7.09 -6.44
CA ARG A 191 6.62 -7.70 -6.10
C ARG A 191 6.26 -8.86 -7.01
N ILE A 192 6.42 -8.70 -8.33
CA ILE A 192 6.19 -9.79 -9.29
C ILE A 192 7.11 -10.96 -8.97
N TRP A 193 8.37 -10.69 -8.67
CA TRP A 193 9.32 -11.73 -8.27
C TRP A 193 8.89 -12.47 -7.00
N GLN A 194 8.42 -11.74 -5.96
CA GLN A 194 7.89 -12.37 -4.74
C GLN A 194 6.63 -13.19 -5.00
N TYR A 195 5.76 -12.74 -5.91
CA TYR A 195 4.57 -13.46 -6.31
C TYR A 195 4.93 -14.80 -6.98
N MET A 196 5.80 -14.76 -8.00
CA MET A 196 6.25 -15.98 -8.71
C MET A 196 6.90 -16.97 -7.75
N ARG A 197 7.70 -16.49 -6.79
CA ARG A 197 8.31 -17.35 -5.78
C ARG A 197 7.29 -18.04 -4.86
N ARG A 198 6.14 -17.42 -4.60
CA ARG A 198 5.07 -18.01 -3.78
C ARG A 198 4.22 -18.98 -4.58
N SER A 199 3.92 -18.68 -5.85
CA SER A 199 3.17 -19.60 -6.71
C SER A 199 3.94 -20.90 -6.91
N GLU A 200 5.25 -20.82 -7.18
CA GLU A 200 6.11 -22.01 -7.28
C GLU A 200 6.17 -22.84 -5.98
N ALA A 201 6.02 -22.20 -4.83
CA ALA A 201 5.99 -22.90 -3.54
C ALA A 201 4.64 -23.59 -3.31
N GLY A 202 3.54 -22.90 -3.62
CA GLY A 202 2.19 -23.45 -3.49
C GLY A 202 1.93 -24.63 -4.44
N GLU A 203 2.44 -24.57 -5.68
CA GLU A 203 2.34 -25.68 -6.63
C GLU A 203 3.09 -26.94 -6.15
N ARG A 204 4.22 -26.78 -5.44
CA ARG A 204 4.95 -27.92 -4.87
C ARG A 204 4.18 -28.58 -3.72
N GLU A 205 3.51 -27.79 -2.89
CA GLU A 205 2.69 -28.31 -1.78
C GLU A 205 1.43 -29.02 -2.31
N LEU A 206 0.75 -28.43 -3.30
CA LEU A 206 -0.45 -29.02 -3.92
C LEU A 206 -0.11 -30.23 -4.80
N GLY A 207 0.99 -30.19 -5.55
CA GLY A 207 1.48 -31.31 -6.36
C GLY A 207 1.94 -32.51 -5.53
N GLY A 208 2.44 -32.27 -4.31
CA GLY A 208 2.75 -33.33 -3.34
C GLY A 208 1.48 -33.97 -2.76
N SER A 209 0.48 -33.17 -2.41
CA SER A 209 -0.78 -33.65 -1.82
C SER A 209 -1.64 -34.51 -2.76
N CYS A 210 -1.58 -34.31 -4.08
CA CYS A 210 -2.32 -35.15 -5.03
C CYS A 210 -1.66 -36.52 -5.23
N ARG A 211 -0.31 -36.61 -5.18
CA ARG A 211 0.41 -37.87 -5.33
C ARG A 211 0.22 -38.85 -4.18
N GLU A 212 -0.03 -38.35 -2.98
CA GLU A 212 -0.28 -39.19 -1.79
C GLU A 212 -1.71 -39.73 -1.69
N ARG A 213 -2.67 -39.25 -2.51
CA ARG A 213 -4.04 -39.81 -2.53
C ARG A 213 -4.23 -40.94 -3.54
N GLU A 214 -3.23 -41.22 -4.38
CA GLU A 214 -3.28 -42.27 -5.39
C GLU A 214 -2.48 -43.53 -4.99
N MET A 215 -1.89 -43.56 -3.78
CA MET A 215 -1.27 -44.74 -3.16
C MET A 215 -2.08 -45.21 -1.95
#